data_AF-A0A2A6HZF4-F1
#
_entry.id   AF-A0A2A6HZF4-F1
#
_cell.length_a   1.000
_cell.length_b   1.000
_cell.length_c   1.000
_cell.angle_alpha   90.00
_cell.angle_beta   90.00
_cell.angle_gamma   90.00
#
_symmetry.space_group_name_H-M   'P 1'
#
loop_
_entity.id
_entity.type
_entity.pdbx_description
1 polymer ?
#
loop_
_entity_poly.entity_id
_entity_poly.type
_entity_poly.pdbx_seq_one_letter_code
_entity_poly.pdbx_strand_id
1 'polypeptide(L)' 'MTKLFSRFLKDESGATAIEYGLIAALISVALITGATSLGGKIGNVFTGLSNKMDTSVTASGG' A
#
# COMPACT_ATOMS: atom_id res chain seq x y z
N MET A 1 -37.50 8.25 23.03
CA MET A 1 -36.07 7.86 23.00
C MET A 1 -35.88 6.41 22.54
N THR A 2 -36.67 5.46 23.04
CA THR A 2 -36.64 4.03 22.67
C THR A 2 -36.80 3.75 21.17
N LYS A 3 -37.62 4.53 20.44
CA LYS A 3 -37.77 4.39 18.98
C LYS A 3 -36.50 4.70 18.17
N LEU A 4 -35.66 5.63 18.64
CA LEU A 4 -34.40 5.97 17.95
C LEU A 4 -33.37 4.85 18.14
N PHE A 5 -33.21 4.36 19.37
CA PHE A 5 -32.35 3.21 19.67
C PHE A 5 -32.83 1.94 18.95
N SER A 6 -34.13 1.65 18.94
CA SER A 6 -34.65 0.47 18.23
C SER A 6 -34.48 0.55 16.71
N ARG A 7 -34.41 1.75 16.11
CA ARG A 7 -34.09 1.93 14.69
C ARG A 7 -32.58 1.79 14.42
N PHE A 8 -31.74 2.22 15.35
CA PHE A 8 -30.28 2.07 15.28
C PHE A 8 -29.83 0.62 15.46
N LEU A 9 -30.46 -0.14 16.37
CA LEU A 9 -30.22 -1.59 16.53
C LEU A 9 -30.74 -2.43 15.36
N LYS A 10 -31.58 -1.84 14.49
CA LYS A 10 -32.23 -2.51 13.37
C LYS A 10 -31.67 -2.04 12.02
N ASP A 11 -30.64 -1.19 12.07
CA ASP A 11 -29.89 -0.70 10.92
C ASP A 11 -28.66 -1.59 10.71
N GLU A 12 -28.76 -2.53 9.77
CA GLU A 12 -27.65 -3.43 9.39
C GLU A 12 -26.59 -2.70 8.52
N SER A 13 -26.80 -1.44 8.16
CA SER A 13 -25.84 -0.63 7.39
C SER A 13 -24.48 -0.50 8.11
N GLY A 14 -24.46 -0.57 9.44
CA GLY A 14 -23.21 -0.63 10.22
C GLY A 14 -22.54 -2.01 10.21
N ALA A 15 -23.33 -3.09 10.16
CA ALA A 15 -22.82 -4.45 10.07
C ALA A 15 -22.18 -4.72 8.70
N THR A 16 -22.80 -4.26 7.62
CA THR A 16 -22.24 -4.34 6.27
C THR A 16 -20.98 -3.49 6.09
N ALA A 17 -20.88 -2.35 6.78
CA ALA A 17 -19.68 -1.51 6.79
C ALA A 17 -18.46 -2.22 7.42
N ILE A 18 -18.66 -3.09 8.41
CA ILE A 18 -17.57 -3.86 9.03
C ILE A 18 -17.08 -4.97 8.10
N GLU A 19 -17.97 -5.61 7.34
CA GLU A 19 -17.61 -6.65 6.37
C GLU A 19 -16.81 -6.09 5.21
N TYR A 20 -17.31 -5.04 4.56
CA TYR A 20 -16.57 -4.36 3.48
C TYR A 20 -15.34 -3.61 4.00
N GLY A 21 -15.38 -3.14 5.25
CA GLY A 21 -14.23 -2.54 5.94
C GLY A 21 -13.07 -3.53 6.11
N LEU A 22 -13.36 -4.79 6.47
CA LEU A 22 -12.35 -5.85 6.57
C LEU A 22 -11.74 -6.20 5.21
N ILE A 23 -12.56 -6.31 4.17
CA ILE A 23 -12.09 -6.56 2.80
C ILE A 23 -11.19 -5.40 2.34
N ALA A 24 -11.63 -4.15 2.55
CA ALA A 24 -10.86 -2.97 2.22
C ALA A 24 -9.50 -2.95 2.96
N ALA A 25 -9.50 -3.28 4.26
CA ALA A 25 -8.27 -3.38 5.05
C ALA A 25 -7.29 -4.42 4.49
N LEU A 26 -7.77 -5.61 4.11
CA LEU A 26 -6.93 -6.65 3.50
C LEU A 26 -6.35 -6.22 2.15
N ILE A 27 -7.16 -5.58 1.31
CA ILE A 27 -6.70 -5.04 0.02
C ILE A 27 -5.65 -3.95 0.26
N SER A 28 -5.88 -3.03 1.19
CA SER A 28 -4.92 -1.97 1.53
C SER A 28 -3.58 -2.54 1.99
N VAL A 29 -3.57 -3.56 2.86
CA VAL A 29 -2.32 -4.20 3.32
C VAL A 29 -1.57 -4.84 2.16
N ALA A 30 -2.27 -5.55 1.26
CA ALA A 30 -1.66 -6.16 0.08
C ALA A 30 -1.06 -5.11 -0.87
N LEU A 31 -1.79 -4.01 -1.10
CA LEU A 31 -1.32 -2.90 -1.94
C LEU A 31 -0.08 -2.22 -1.35
N ILE A 32 -0.09 -1.92 -0.05
CA ILE A 32 1.06 -1.30 0.64
C ILE A 32 2.28 -2.20 0.51
N THR A 33 2.12 -3.49 0.81
CA THR A 33 3.21 -4.47 0.74
C THR A 33 3.77 -4.60 -0.68
N GLY A 34 2.88 -4.69 -1.68
CA GLY A 34 3.25 -4.76 -3.09
C GLY A 34 3.98 -3.50 -3.56
N ALA A 35 3.47 -2.32 -3.19
CA ALA A 35 4.07 -1.03 -3.53
C ALA A 35 5.46 -0.85 -2.88
N THR A 36 5.62 -1.24 -1.61
CA THR A 36 6.92 -1.19 -0.92
C THR A 36 7.95 -2.11 -1.59
N SER A 37 7.56 -3.35 -1.91
CA SER A 37 8.45 -4.31 -2.59
C SER A 37 8.85 -3.82 -3.99
N LEU A 38 7.88 -3.32 -4.76
CA LEU A 38 8.13 -2.76 -6.09
C LEU A 38 9.03 -1.53 -6.03
N GLY A 39 8.75 -0.60 -5.11
CA GLY A 39 9.56 0.60 -4.90
C GLY A 39 11.02 0.25 -4.56
N GLY A 40 11.24 -0.74 -3.68
CA GLY A 40 12.58 -1.23 -3.36
C GLY A 40 13.31 -1.81 -4.58
N LYS A 41 12.63 -2.61 -5.41
CA LYS A 41 13.22 -3.17 -6.64
C LYS A 41 13.59 -2.08 -7.64
N ILE A 42 12.72 -1.11 -7.85
CA ILE A 42 12.98 0.05 -8.72
C ILE A 42 14.19 0.83 -8.19
N GLY A 43 14.23 1.12 -6.89
CA GLY A 43 15.37 1.78 -6.25
C GLY A 43 16.69 1.04 -6.46
N ASN A 44 16.68 -0.29 -6.32
CA ASN A 44 17.87 -1.12 -6.57
C ASN A 44 18.33 -1.07 -8.03
N VAL A 45 17.39 -1.05 -9.00
CA VAL A 45 17.72 -0.92 -10.41
C VAL A 45 18.40 0.42 -10.68
N PHE A 46 17.83 1.52 -10.19
CA PHE A 46 18.43 2.85 -10.38
C PHE A 46 19.77 3.02 -9.66
N THR A 47 19.91 2.45 -8.47
CA THR A 47 21.19 2.43 -7.74
C THR A 47 22.25 1.65 -8.52
N GLY A 48 21.90 0.48 -9.05
CA GLY A 48 22.78 -0.31 -9.90
C GLY A 48 23.20 0.44 -11.16
N LEU A 49 22.27 1.16 -11.79
CA LEU A 49 22.54 2.00 -12.94
C LEU A 49 23.51 3.15 -12.61
N SER A 50 23.26 3.86 -11.50
CA SER A 50 24.15 4.93 -11.02
C SER A 50 25.56 4.41 -10.80
N ASN A 51 25.69 3.30 -10.05
CA ASN A 51 26.99 2.70 -9.77
C ASN A 51 27.72 2.28 -11.05
N LYS A 52 26.99 1.75 -12.04
CA LYS A 52 27.57 1.37 -13.32
C LYS A 52 28.07 2.59 -14.10
N MET A 53 27.31 3.68 -14.08
CA MET A 53 27.68 4.94 -14.71
C MET A 53 28.92 5.54 -14.04
N ASP A 54 28.96 5.62 -12.71
CA ASP A 54 30.11 6.13 -11.95
C ASP A 54 31.38 5.29 -12.19
N THR A 55 31.21 3.97 -12.21
CA THR A 55 32.31 3.05 -12.55
C THR A 55 32.79 3.29 -13.98
N SER A 56 31.88 3.51 -14.94
CA SER A 56 32.27 3.77 -16.33
C SER A 56 32.99 5.10 -16.50
N VAL A 57 32.58 6.14 -15.78
CA VAL A 57 33.26 7.45 -15.75
C VAL A 57 34.66 7.30 -15.18
N THR A 58 34.79 6.63 -14.03
CA THR A 58 36.08 6.41 -13.36
C THR A 58 37.01 5.53 -14.21
N ALA A 59 36.49 4.50 -14.89
CA ALA A 59 37.26 3.62 -15.76
C ALA A 59 37.67 4.28 -17.08
N SER A 60 36.92 5.28 -17.56
CA SER A 60 37.25 6.04 -18.77
C SER A 60 38.39 7.05 -18.59
N GLY A 61 38.97 7.16 -17.38
CA GLY A 61 40.17 7.96 -17.14
C GLY A 61 39.97 9.46 -17.34
N GLY A 62 38.94 10.03 -16.70
CA GLY A 62 39.00 11.44 -16.30
C GLY A 62 40.04 11.65 -15.21
#